data_AF-A0A9P6S0G0-F1
#
_entry.id   AF-A0A9P6S0G0-F1
#
_cell.length_a   1.000
_cell.length_b   1.000
_cell.length_c   1.000
_cell.angle_alpha   90.00
_cell.angle_beta   90.00
_cell.angle_gamma   90.00
#
_symmetry.space_group_name_H-M   'P 1'
#
loop_
_entity.id
_entity.type
_entity.pdbx_description
1 polymer ?
#
loop_
_entity_poly.entity_id
_entity_poly.type
_entity_poly.pdbx_seq_one_letter_code
_entity_poly.pdbx_strand_id
1 'polypeptide(L)'
;MIVSDGKLVENFWHALLDCEPEVGVLLDGYPRSEVQVECLKLFHERMHEHRKECKHTPIKADFSRPTFHICELHVDEDISIYHQLKRGNLIKEHNAKAMRAVKGEIMEDRIADFYEMPSPFMLAHAELIIWIFKNYYSCLLKLSEIFPS
;
A
#
# COMPACT_ATOMS: atom_id res chain seq x y z
N MET A 1 1.15 12.81 -9.08
CA MET A 1 2.33 12.28 -9.82
C MET A 1 2.18 10.76 -9.86
N ILE A 2 2.18 10.14 -11.03
CA ILE A 2 2.18 8.67 -11.13
C ILE A 2 3.63 8.22 -10.88
N VAL A 3 3.86 7.46 -9.81
CA VAL A 3 5.17 6.88 -9.50
C VAL A 3 5.34 5.62 -10.34
N SER A 4 6.51 5.43 -10.97
CA SER A 4 6.78 4.24 -11.77
C SER A 4 6.96 2.99 -10.91
N ASP A 5 6.66 1.82 -11.48
CA ASP A 5 6.87 0.53 -10.82
C ASP A 5 8.31 0.36 -10.34
N GLY A 6 9.29 0.76 -11.16
CA GLY A 6 10.70 0.71 -10.79
C GLY A 6 11.04 1.55 -9.55
N LYS A 7 10.45 2.74 -9.42
CA LYS A 7 10.68 3.59 -8.25
C LYS A 7 10.00 3.04 -6.99
N LEU A 8 8.82 2.43 -7.13
CA LEU A 8 8.14 1.75 -6.02
C LEU A 8 8.95 0.55 -5.52
N VAL A 9 9.47 -0.28 -6.44
CA VAL A 9 10.35 -1.42 -6.12
C VAL A 9 11.64 -0.95 -5.45
N GLU A 10 12.26 0.13 -5.94
CA GLU A 10 13.45 0.73 -5.31
C GLU A 10 13.16 1.19 -3.87
N ASN A 11 12.05 1.89 -3.65
CA ASN A 11 11.66 2.36 -2.33
C ASN A 11 11.38 1.20 -1.37
N PHE A 12 10.80 0.10 -1.86
CA PHE A 12 10.63 -1.13 -1.09
C PHE A 12 11.98 -1.71 -0.63
N TRP A 13 12.98 -1.78 -1.52
CA TRP A 13 14.32 -2.25 -1.14
C TRP A 13 14.96 -1.37 -0.08
N HIS A 14 14.90 -0.05 -0.24
CA HIS A 14 15.43 0.87 0.77
C HIS A 14 14.72 0.68 2.12
N ALA A 15 13.39 0.57 2.12
CA ALA A 15 12.64 0.33 3.35
C ALA A 15 13.03 -0.97 4.06
N LEU A 16 13.32 -2.05 3.30
CA LEU A 16 13.83 -3.30 3.87
C LEU A 16 15.24 -3.17 4.45
N LEU A 17 16.12 -2.44 3.76
CA LEU A 17 17.52 -2.25 4.20
C LEU A 17 17.62 -1.32 5.42
N ASP A 18 16.70 -0.36 5.54
CA ASP A 18 16.62 0.56 6.68
C ASP A 18 15.90 -0.06 7.89
N CYS A 19 15.28 -1.24 7.74
CA CYS A 19 14.54 -1.89 8.81
C CYS A 19 15.45 -2.75 9.69
N GLU A 20 15.07 -2.89 10.97
CA GLU A 20 15.71 -3.87 11.84
C GLU A 20 15.41 -5.28 11.30
N PRO A 21 16.39 -6.18 11.11
CA PRO A 21 16.17 -7.47 10.47
C PRO A 21 15.12 -8.38 11.14
N GLU A 22 14.83 -8.12 12.42
CA GLU A 22 13.86 -8.86 13.23
C GLU A 22 12.43 -8.30 13.11
N VAL A 23 12.30 -7.07 12.60
CA VAL A 23 11.06 -6.33 12.44
C VAL A 23 10.81 -6.23 10.94
N GLY A 24 9.89 -7.03 10.39
CA GLY A 24 9.59 -6.96 8.96
C GLY A 24 9.01 -5.59 8.52
N VAL A 25 8.84 -5.39 7.21
CA VAL A 25 8.19 -4.19 6.67
C VAL A 25 6.71 -4.45 6.35
N LEU A 26 5.86 -3.44 6.61
CA LEU A 26 4.47 -3.42 6.15
C LEU A 26 4.35 -2.56 4.90
N LEU A 27 3.84 -3.14 3.82
CA LEU A 27 3.59 -2.43 2.57
C LEU A 27 2.08 -2.21 2.39
N ASP A 28 1.63 -0.98 2.58
CA ASP A 28 0.21 -0.61 2.44
C ASP A 28 -0.15 -0.32 0.97
N GLY A 29 -1.09 -1.09 0.44
CA GLY A 29 -1.57 -0.95 -0.93
C GLY A 29 -0.53 -1.25 -2.00
N TYR A 30 0.41 -2.16 -1.74
CA TYR A 30 1.36 -2.70 -2.72
C TYR A 30 1.25 -4.23 -2.74
N PRO A 31 1.29 -4.89 -3.90
CA PRO A 31 1.48 -4.35 -5.26
C PRO A 31 0.19 -3.84 -5.92
N ARG A 32 0.37 -3.04 -6.97
CA ARG A 32 -0.68 -2.44 -7.82
C ARG A 32 -0.53 -2.76 -9.32
N SER A 33 0.48 -3.55 -9.70
CA SER A 33 0.68 -3.95 -11.09
C SER A 33 1.29 -5.35 -11.19
N GLU A 34 1.10 -6.00 -12.34
CA GLU A 34 1.70 -7.30 -12.66
C GLU A 34 3.23 -7.28 -12.59
N VAL A 35 3.85 -6.17 -13.00
CA VAL A 35 5.31 -6.01 -12.92
C VAL A 35 5.77 -6.04 -11.46
N GLN A 36 5.04 -5.37 -10.57
CA GLN A 36 5.34 -5.38 -9.14
C GLN A 36 5.15 -6.78 -8.52
N VAL A 37 4.13 -7.53 -8.95
CA VAL A 37 3.91 -8.93 -8.54
C VAL A 37 5.10 -9.81 -8.94
N GLU A 38 5.54 -9.73 -10.19
CA GLU A 38 6.69 -10.51 -10.67
C GLU A 38 8.00 -10.10 -9.94
N CYS A 39 8.19 -8.81 -9.65
CA CYS A 39 9.33 -8.35 -8.84
C CYS A 39 9.34 -8.98 -7.43
N LEU A 40 8.19 -9.03 -6.75
CA LEU A 40 8.06 -9.67 -5.43
C LEU A 40 8.35 -11.17 -5.50
N LYS A 41 7.84 -11.85 -6.53
CA LYS A 41 8.08 -13.27 -6.76
C LYS A 41 9.56 -13.58 -6.95
N LEU A 42 10.24 -12.85 -7.85
CA LEU A 42 11.68 -13.01 -8.09
C LEU A 42 12.50 -12.76 -6.82
N PHE A 43 12.11 -11.77 -6.03
CA PHE A 43 12.78 -11.49 -4.76
C PHE A 43 12.60 -12.61 -3.74
N HIS A 44 11.38 -13.11 -3.57
CA HIS A 44 11.10 -14.24 -2.69
C HIS A 44 11.89 -15.49 -3.10
N GLU A 45 11.90 -15.82 -4.40
CA GLU A 45 12.70 -16.91 -4.96
C GLU A 45 14.18 -16.73 -4.63
N ARG A 46 14.72 -15.52 -4.87
CA ARG A 46 16.13 -15.21 -4.61
C ARG A 46 16.51 -15.31 -3.14
N MET A 47 15.65 -14.87 -2.22
CA MET A 47 15.91 -15.04 -0.78
C MET A 47 15.92 -16.51 -0.38
N HIS A 48 15.03 -17.33 -0.95
CA HIS A 48 15.03 -18.76 -0.71
C HIS A 48 16.26 -19.48 -1.27
N GLU A 49 16.71 -19.10 -2.46
CA GLU A 49 17.94 -19.60 -3.06
C GLU A 49 19.14 -19.26 -2.18
N HIS A 50 19.27 -17.99 -1.80
CA HIS A 50 20.40 -17.52 -1.00
C HIS A 50 20.44 -18.18 0.38
N ARG A 51 19.27 -18.39 1.01
CA ARG A 51 19.16 -19.20 2.23
C ARG A 51 19.64 -20.64 2.04
N LYS A 52 19.34 -21.28 0.90
CA LYS A 52 19.81 -22.65 0.60
C LYS A 52 21.32 -22.68 0.45
N GLU A 53 21.90 -21.70 -0.23
CA GLU A 53 23.35 -21.55 -0.42
C GLU A 53 24.07 -21.36 0.92
N CYS A 54 23.54 -20.52 1.80
CA CYS A 54 24.11 -20.23 3.12
C CYS A 54 23.77 -21.28 4.19
N LYS A 55 23.05 -22.36 3.85
CA LYS A 55 22.59 -23.37 4.83
C LYS A 55 23.72 -24.02 5.62
N HIS A 56 24.90 -24.15 5.02
CA HIS A 56 26.07 -24.83 5.59
C HIS A 56 27.24 -23.88 5.88
N THR A 57 26.98 -22.57 5.93
CA THR A 57 27.99 -21.55 6.22
C THR A 57 27.88 -21.05 7.67
N PRO A 58 28.92 -20.41 8.23
CA PRO A 58 28.85 -19.80 9.57
C PRO A 58 27.78 -18.72 9.71
N ILE A 59 27.41 -18.06 8.61
CA ILE A 59 26.42 -16.98 8.54
C ILE A 59 24.98 -17.48 8.35
N LYS A 60 24.73 -18.79 8.43
CA LYS A 60 23.38 -19.38 8.28
C LYS A 60 22.31 -18.68 9.13
N ALA A 61 22.67 -18.23 10.34
CA ALA A 61 21.76 -17.57 11.26
C ALA A 61 21.20 -16.25 10.69
N ASP A 62 21.96 -15.58 9.83
CA ASP A 62 21.59 -14.31 9.21
C ASP A 62 20.58 -14.50 8.06
N PHE A 63 20.38 -15.75 7.59
CA PHE A 63 19.46 -16.11 6.50
C PHE A 63 18.26 -16.89 7.04
N SER A 64 17.42 -16.18 7.79
CA SER A 64 16.13 -16.68 8.26
C SER A 64 15.23 -17.09 7.08
N ARG A 65 14.21 -17.91 7.34
CA ARG A 65 13.25 -18.26 6.29
C ARG A 65 12.50 -16.97 5.92
N PRO A 66 12.51 -16.54 4.65
CA PRO A 66 11.71 -15.39 4.25
C PRO A 66 10.22 -15.72 4.40
N THR A 67 9.46 -14.77 4.94
CA THR A 67 8.03 -14.90 5.19
C THR A 67 7.32 -13.69 4.59
N PHE A 68 6.28 -13.95 3.80
CA PHE A 68 5.43 -12.94 3.19
C PHE A 68 4.00 -13.21 3.64
N HIS A 69 3.35 -12.20 4.20
CA HIS A 69 1.96 -12.26 4.58
C HIS A 69 1.17 -11.25 3.76
N ILE A 70 0.08 -11.71 3.14
CA ILE A 70 -0.83 -10.87 2.38
C ILE A 70 -2.07 -10.67 3.24
N CYS A 71 -2.38 -9.41 3.54
CA CYS A 71 -3.57 -9.04 4.26
C CYS A 71 -4.47 -8.22 3.34
N GLU A 72 -5.73 -8.64 3.22
CA GLU A 72 -6.74 -7.90 2.47
C GLU A 72 -7.85 -7.45 3.42
N LEU A 73 -8.13 -6.15 3.39
CA LEU A 73 -9.20 -5.54 4.16
C LEU A 73 -10.41 -5.31 3.24
N HIS A 74 -11.45 -6.10 3.46
CA HIS A 74 -12.73 -5.92 2.77
C HIS A 74 -13.57 -4.89 3.51
N VAL A 75 -14.11 -3.93 2.76
CA VAL A 75 -15.08 -2.95 3.26
C VAL A 75 -16.18 -2.82 2.21
N ASP A 76 -17.41 -2.66 2.66
CA ASP A 76 -18.53 -2.43 1.74
C ASP A 76 -18.33 -1.11 0.98
N GLU A 77 -18.76 -1.10 -0.26
CA GLU A 77 -18.55 0.01 -1.20
C GLU A 77 -19.12 1.33 -0.67
N ASP A 78 -20.36 1.29 -0.19
CA ASP A 78 -21.07 2.41 0.41
C ASP A 78 -20.39 2.92 1.67
N ILE A 79 -19.86 2.02 2.51
CA ILE A 79 -19.08 2.36 3.70
C ILE A 79 -17.75 3.03 3.31
N SER A 80 -17.08 2.53 2.27
CA SER A 80 -15.83 3.11 1.76
C SER A 80 -16.02 4.55 1.29
N ILE A 81 -17.08 4.79 0.50
CA ILE A 81 -17.47 6.12 0.02
C ILE A 81 -17.81 7.03 1.21
N TYR A 82 -18.63 6.55 2.14
CA TYR A 82 -19.02 7.32 3.33
C TYR A 82 -17.81 7.75 4.15
N HIS A 83 -16.88 6.83 4.46
CA HIS A 83 -15.68 7.16 5.22
C HIS A 83 -14.79 8.16 4.49
N GLN A 84 -14.67 8.05 3.18
CA GLN A 84 -13.89 9.00 2.37
C GLN A 84 -14.46 10.42 2.46
N LEU A 85 -15.77 10.58 2.25
CA LEU A 85 -16.44 11.88 2.35
C LEU A 85 -16.39 12.45 3.76
N LYS A 86 -16.56 11.60 4.79
CA LYS A 86 -16.45 11.99 6.19
C LYS A 86 -15.06 12.55 6.50
N ARG A 87 -13.98 11.89 6.04
CA ARG A 87 -12.61 12.39 6.22
C ARG A 87 -12.43 13.76 5.57
N GLY A 88 -12.87 13.93 4.32
CA GLY A 88 -12.74 15.21 3.63
C GLY A 88 -13.46 16.35 4.35
N ASN A 89 -14.68 16.11 4.84
CA ASN A 89 -15.42 17.09 5.63
C ASN A 89 -14.69 17.46 6.92
N LEU A 90 -14.12 16.47 7.64
CA LEU A 90 -13.34 16.73 8.86
C LEU A 90 -12.10 17.57 8.58
N ILE A 91 -11.37 17.31 7.48
CA ILE A 91 -10.20 18.12 7.11
C ILE A 91 -10.62 19.53 6.71
N LYS A 92 -11.71 19.71 5.94
CA LYS A 92 -12.26 21.04 5.63
C LYS A 92 -12.59 21.82 6.90
N GLU A 93 -13.28 21.20 7.85
CA GLU A 93 -13.62 21.84 9.12
C GLU A 93 -12.38 22.19 9.94
N HIS A 94 -11.40 21.30 9.99
CA HIS A 94 -10.13 21.54 10.66
C HIS A 94 -9.39 22.72 10.02
N ASN A 95 -9.23 22.71 8.69
CA ASN A 95 -8.54 23.76 7.95
C ASN A 95 -9.25 25.11 8.06
N ALA A 96 -10.58 25.14 8.04
CA ALA A 96 -11.37 26.35 8.28
C ALA A 96 -11.18 26.92 9.70
N LYS A 97 -10.99 26.06 10.71
CA LYS A 97 -10.66 26.48 12.09
C LYS A 97 -9.20 26.94 12.19
N ALA A 98 -8.27 26.21 11.59
CA ALA A 98 -6.85 26.54 11.58
C ALA A 98 -6.55 27.89 10.91
N MET A 99 -7.23 28.20 9.79
CA MET A 99 -7.12 29.50 9.11
C MET A 99 -7.58 30.68 9.97
N ARG A 100 -8.51 30.46 10.90
CA ARG A 100 -8.99 31.50 11.83
C ARG A 100 -8.11 31.63 13.08
N ALA A 101 -7.25 30.64 13.34
CA ALA A 101 -6.35 30.62 14.49
C ALA A 101 -5.00 31.26 14.13
N VAL A 102 -4.43 32.05 15.03
CA VAL A 102 -3.12 32.72 14.83
C VAL A 102 -1.96 31.73 14.64
N LYS A 103 -2.13 30.47 15.06
CA LYS A 103 -1.10 29.41 15.00
C LYS A 103 -1.67 28.05 14.60
N GLY A 104 -2.69 28.04 13.72
CA GLY A 104 -3.30 26.80 13.24
C GLY A 104 -2.44 26.10 12.18
N GLU A 105 -2.26 24.79 12.31
CA GLU A 105 -1.62 23.96 11.28
C GLU A 105 -2.67 23.47 10.27
N ILE A 106 -2.45 23.80 9.00
CA ILE A 106 -3.28 23.33 7.88
C ILE A 106 -2.90 21.88 7.58
N MET A 107 -3.89 21.00 7.57
CA MET A 107 -3.72 19.63 7.11
C MET A 107 -3.82 19.59 5.59
N GLU A 108 -3.00 18.77 4.95
CA GLU A 108 -2.99 18.63 3.49
C GLU A 108 -4.29 17.98 2.99
N ASP A 109 -4.89 18.61 1.98
CA ASP A 109 -6.11 18.11 1.36
C ASP A 109 -5.78 16.90 0.46
N ARG A 110 -6.37 15.75 0.75
CA ARG A 110 -6.41 14.64 -0.21
C ARG A 110 -7.49 14.92 -1.24
N ILE A 111 -7.13 15.34 -2.45
CA ILE A 111 -8.07 15.69 -3.55
C ILE A 111 -9.27 14.72 -3.66
N ALA A 112 -9.03 13.43 -3.46
CA ALA A 112 -10.01 12.35 -3.44
C ALA A 112 -11.15 12.49 -2.41
N ASP A 113 -10.97 13.30 -1.36
CA ASP A 113 -11.86 13.38 -0.20
C ASP A 113 -12.79 14.62 -0.25
N PHE A 114 -12.55 15.60 -1.12
CA PHE A 114 -13.12 16.97 -0.98
C PHE A 114 -14.34 17.29 -1.87
N TYR A 115 -14.90 16.30 -2.56
CA TYR A 115 -16.06 16.53 -3.42
C TYR A 115 -17.31 16.90 -2.57
N GLU A 116 -17.93 18.06 -2.83
CA GLU A 116 -19.15 18.52 -2.14
C GLU A 116 -20.40 17.96 -2.83
N MET A 117 -21.15 17.08 -2.14
CA MET A 117 -22.46 16.55 -2.58
C MET A 117 -22.39 15.77 -3.93
N PRO A 118 -23.40 14.95 -4.34
CA PRO A 118 -23.20 14.01 -5.45
C PRO A 118 -23.07 14.74 -6.79
N SER A 119 -21.83 15.07 -7.12
CA SER A 119 -21.39 15.45 -8.46
C SER A 119 -21.21 14.17 -9.28
N PRO A 120 -21.56 14.14 -10.58
CA PRO A 120 -21.23 13.04 -11.48
C PRO A 120 -19.74 12.63 -11.41
N PHE A 121 -18.86 13.57 -11.08
CA PHE A 121 -17.43 13.32 -10.88
C PHE A 121 -17.12 12.53 -9.59
N MET A 122 -17.94 12.64 -8.53
CA MET A 122 -17.75 11.90 -7.28
C MET A 122 -18.16 10.43 -7.44
N LEU A 123 -19.28 10.15 -8.11
CA LEU A 123 -19.67 8.79 -8.48
C LEU A 123 -18.59 8.15 -9.36
N ALA A 124 -18.12 8.87 -10.37
CA ALA A 124 -17.02 8.41 -11.21
C ALA A 124 -15.71 8.18 -10.43
N HIS A 125 -15.43 8.97 -9.39
CA HIS A 125 -14.22 8.83 -8.57
C HIS A 125 -14.33 7.67 -7.57
N ALA A 126 -15.49 7.49 -6.93
CA ALA A 126 -15.78 6.33 -6.11
C ALA A 126 -15.68 5.05 -6.95
N GLU A 127 -16.39 5.03 -8.08
CA GLU A 127 -16.31 3.96 -9.08
C GLU A 127 -14.87 3.73 -9.56
N LEU A 128 -14.08 4.79 -9.75
CA LEU A 128 -12.65 4.68 -10.09
C LEU A 128 -11.85 4.03 -8.96
N ILE A 129 -12.06 4.37 -7.69
CA ILE A 129 -11.35 3.72 -6.57
C ILE A 129 -11.73 2.26 -6.47
N ILE A 130 -13.01 1.94 -6.60
CA ILE A 130 -13.50 0.55 -6.59
C ILE A 130 -12.94 -0.21 -7.79
N TRP A 131 -12.92 0.42 -8.96
CA TRP A 131 -12.33 -0.14 -10.16
C TRP A 131 -10.83 -0.37 -9.97
N ILE A 132 -10.10 0.61 -9.45
CA ILE A 132 -8.68 0.52 -9.10
C ILE A 132 -8.44 -0.67 -8.14
N PHE A 133 -9.22 -0.77 -7.07
CA PHE A 133 -9.19 -1.88 -6.13
C PHE A 133 -9.45 -3.23 -6.83
N LYS A 134 -10.51 -3.32 -7.63
CA LYS A 134 -10.86 -4.53 -8.41
C LYS A 134 -9.75 -4.92 -9.39
N ASN A 135 -9.04 -3.95 -9.96
CA ASN A 135 -7.89 -4.20 -10.84
C ASN A 135 -6.66 -4.67 -10.05
N TYR A 136 -6.49 -4.26 -8.80
CA TYR A 136 -5.42 -4.74 -7.92
C TYR A 136 -5.75 -6.08 -7.26
N TYR A 137 -7.02 -6.39 -7.09
CA TYR A 137 -7.47 -7.64 -6.48
C TYR A 137 -6.93 -8.87 -7.21
N SER A 138 -6.86 -8.83 -8.55
CA SER A 138 -6.23 -9.90 -9.33
C SER A 138 -4.74 -10.09 -9.02
N CYS A 139 -4.02 -9.01 -8.72
CA CYS A 139 -2.62 -9.07 -8.28
C CYS A 139 -2.49 -9.72 -6.90
N LEU A 140 -3.40 -9.40 -5.97
CA LEU A 140 -3.45 -10.01 -4.63
C LEU A 140 -3.73 -11.50 -4.68
N LEU A 141 -4.68 -11.92 -5.52
CA LEU A 141 -4.98 -13.34 -5.74
C LEU A 141 -3.77 -14.10 -6.29
N LYS A 142 -3.05 -13.51 -7.25
CA LYS A 142 -1.81 -14.13 -7.76
C LYS A 142 -0.76 -14.29 -6.68
N LEU A 143 -0.59 -13.28 -5.83
CA LEU A 143 0.37 -13.38 -4.74
C LEU A 143 -0.03 -14.43 -3.70
N SER A 144 -1.31 -14.63 -3.41
CA SER A 144 -1.74 -15.64 -2.43
C SER A 144 -1.48 -17.07 -2.90
N GLU A 145 -1.47 -17.30 -4.22
CA GLU A 145 -1.01 -18.57 -4.81
C GLU A 145 0.51 -18.77 -4.66
N ILE A 146 1.29 -17.69 -4.74
CA ILE A 146 2.77 -17.72 -4.68
C ILE A 146 3.27 -17.80 -3.24
N PHE A 147 2.62 -17.08 -2.32
CA PHE A 147 2.97 -16.98 -0.90
C PHE A 147 1.84 -17.54 -0.03
N PRO A 148 1.66 -18.88 0.00
CA PRO A 148 0.66 -19.47 0.86
C PRO A 148 0.98 -19.17 2.32
N SER A 149 -0.03 -18.67 3.05
CA SER A 149 0.05 -18.34 4.48
C SER A 149 0.25 -19.58 5.35
#